data_AF-A0A929PKM9-F1
#
_entry.id   AF-A0A929PKM9-F1
#
_cell.length_a   1.000
_cell.length_b   1.000
_cell.length_c   1.000
_cell.angle_alpha   90.00
_cell.angle_beta   90.00
_cell.angle_gamma   90.00
#
_symmetry.space_group_name_H-M   'P 1'
#
loop_
_entity.id
_entity.type
_entity.pdbx_description
1 polymer ?
#
loop_
_entity_poly.entity_id
_entity_poly.type
_entity_poly.pdbx_seq_one_letter_code
_entity_poly.pdbx_strand_id
1 'polypeptide(L)'
;LLGNHEWSHISGMAVYKSGINQKREFERHLKHKFGTGWEHQLSLYIDFFKALPLAVRTQNGVFISHAAPAKKISGIRDIIQLKETGYGRDNEILFELLWNRHPEDYGKRNIKDFLAKVGCEVSVVGHTPVNGYAVIGNQIVLSSSFGLGKKCYMELDLEKDIKDVNDLIVMIRYLD
;
A
#
# COMPACT_ATOMS: atom_id res chain seq x y z
N LEU A 1 -6.88 -1.82 -1.13
CA LEU A 1 -6.19 -1.27 0.07
C LEU A 1 -6.11 0.23 -0.08
N LEU A 2 -6.11 0.99 1.00
CA LEU A 2 -5.89 2.44 0.95
C LEU A 2 -4.46 2.71 0.50
N GLY A 3 -4.29 3.46 -0.59
CA GLY A 3 -3.00 3.96 -1.03
C GLY A 3 -2.80 5.43 -0.70
N ASN A 4 -1.58 5.91 -0.92
CA ASN A 4 -1.22 7.32 -0.73
C ASN A 4 -1.98 8.27 -1.69
N HIS A 5 -2.39 7.77 -2.86
CA HIS A 5 -3.18 8.53 -3.83
C HIS A 5 -4.64 8.68 -3.38
N GLU A 6 -5.27 7.63 -2.86
CA GLU A 6 -6.62 7.68 -2.29
C GLU A 6 -6.63 8.57 -1.04
N TRP A 7 -5.64 8.39 -0.15
CA TRP A 7 -5.47 9.21 1.04
C TRP A 7 -5.39 10.70 0.72
N SER A 8 -4.77 11.07 -0.40
CA SER A 8 -4.61 12.49 -0.82
C SER A 8 -5.95 13.22 -0.99
N HIS A 9 -7.00 12.49 -1.37
CA HIS A 9 -8.35 13.04 -1.50
C HIS A 9 -9.03 13.15 -0.14
N ILE A 10 -8.76 12.23 0.79
CA ILE A 10 -9.32 12.24 2.15
C ILE A 10 -8.68 13.38 2.97
N SER A 11 -7.35 13.51 2.93
CA SER A 11 -6.61 14.51 3.71
C SER A 11 -6.59 15.89 3.07
N GLY A 12 -6.99 16.00 1.80
CA GLY A 12 -6.90 17.24 1.01
C GLY A 12 -5.48 17.58 0.56
N MET A 13 -4.47 16.78 0.91
CA MET A 13 -3.08 17.06 0.58
C MET A 13 -2.71 16.62 -0.83
N ALA A 14 -1.81 17.36 -1.47
CA ALA A 14 -1.31 17.01 -2.79
C ALA A 14 -0.30 15.86 -2.75
N VAL A 15 -0.39 14.97 -3.74
CA VAL A 15 0.60 13.93 -4.03
C VAL A 15 1.12 14.11 -5.44
N TYR A 16 2.43 14.10 -5.59
CA TYR A 16 3.09 14.32 -6.87
C TYR A 16 3.77 13.04 -7.36
N LYS A 17 3.64 12.77 -8.67
CA LYS A 17 4.40 11.73 -9.37
C LYS A 17 4.94 12.35 -10.65
N SER A 18 6.27 12.35 -10.81
CA SER A 18 6.96 12.99 -11.95
C SER A 18 6.55 14.45 -12.17
N GLY A 19 6.41 15.23 -11.08
CA GLY A 19 5.97 16.63 -11.13
C GLY A 19 4.47 16.85 -11.31
N ILE A 20 3.68 15.79 -11.53
CA ILE A 20 2.24 15.89 -11.76
C ILE A 20 1.47 15.67 -10.46
N ASN A 21 0.59 16.62 -10.11
CA ASN A 21 -0.32 16.50 -8.97
C ASN A 21 -1.42 15.48 -9.27
N GLN A 22 -1.30 14.30 -8.68
CA GLN A 22 -2.14 13.14 -8.96
C GLN A 22 -3.59 13.31 -8.47
N LYS A 23 -3.78 14.06 -7.36
CA LYS A 23 -5.10 14.43 -6.85
C LYS A 23 -5.84 15.29 -7.88
N ARG A 24 -5.19 16.35 -8.37
CA ARG A 24 -5.78 17.24 -9.37
C ARG A 24 -6.05 16.54 -10.70
N GLU A 25 -5.18 15.62 -11.12
CA GLU A 25 -5.42 14.83 -12.33
C GLU A 25 -6.63 13.92 -12.19
N PHE A 26 -6.79 13.23 -11.05
CA PHE A 26 -7.99 12.43 -10.79
C PHE A 26 -9.27 13.27 -10.83
N GLU A 27 -9.27 14.43 -10.15
CA GLU A 27 -10.39 15.39 -10.19
C GLU A 27 -10.68 15.90 -11.62
N ARG A 28 -9.64 16.16 -12.43
CA ARG A 28 -9.77 16.54 -13.84
C ARG A 28 -10.44 15.44 -14.66
N HIS A 29 -10.09 14.17 -14.43
CA HIS A 29 -10.75 13.03 -15.07
C HIS A 29 -12.21 12.88 -14.65
N LEU A 30 -12.53 13.12 -13.38
CA LEU A 30 -13.92 13.16 -12.91
C LEU A 30 -14.71 14.29 -13.59
N LYS A 31 -14.16 15.50 -13.65
CA LYS A 31 -14.77 16.64 -14.35
C LYS A 31 -15.08 16.31 -15.81
N HIS A 32 -14.11 15.73 -16.51
CA HIS A 32 -14.29 15.32 -17.89
C HIS A 32 -15.38 14.25 -18.05
N LYS A 33 -15.42 13.26 -17.15
CA LYS A 33 -16.36 12.13 -17.25
C LYS A 33 -17.79 12.48 -16.81
N PHE A 34 -17.94 13.29 -15.79
CA PHE A 34 -19.22 13.52 -15.09
C PHE A 34 -19.75 14.95 -15.23
N GLY A 35 -19.03 15.85 -15.91
CA GLY A 35 -19.47 17.23 -16.13
C GLY A 35 -19.75 17.94 -14.80
N THR A 36 -20.91 18.58 -14.68
CA THR A 36 -21.32 19.31 -13.47
C THR A 36 -21.52 18.41 -12.24
N GLY A 37 -21.74 17.11 -12.40
CA GLY A 37 -21.94 16.16 -11.30
C GLY A 37 -20.64 15.63 -10.67
N TRP A 38 -19.47 16.09 -11.12
CA TRP A 38 -18.18 15.52 -10.72
C TRP A 38 -17.89 15.62 -9.22
N GLU A 39 -18.31 16.69 -8.54
CA GLU A 39 -18.07 16.88 -7.09
C GLU A 39 -18.86 15.87 -6.26
N HIS A 40 -20.12 15.62 -6.64
CA HIS A 40 -20.92 14.57 -6.02
C HIS A 40 -20.26 13.20 -6.20
N GLN A 41 -19.77 12.90 -7.41
CA GLN A 41 -19.04 11.67 -7.66
C GLN A 41 -17.75 11.59 -6.84
N LEU A 42 -17.00 12.68 -6.73
CA LEU A 42 -15.82 12.74 -5.87
C LEU A 42 -16.16 12.45 -4.40
N SER A 43 -17.27 12.97 -3.87
CA SER A 43 -17.68 12.66 -2.50
C SER A 43 -17.94 11.16 -2.29
N LEU A 44 -18.56 10.49 -3.26
CA LEU A 44 -18.79 9.05 -3.21
C LEU A 44 -17.47 8.26 -3.27
N TYR A 45 -16.51 8.69 -4.09
CA TYR A 45 -15.17 8.11 -4.10
C TYR A 45 -14.44 8.30 -2.77
N ILE A 46 -14.53 9.48 -2.15
CA ILE A 46 -13.91 9.75 -0.85
C ILE A 46 -14.52 8.85 0.24
N ASP A 47 -15.82 8.65 0.25
CA ASP A 47 -16.49 7.74 1.20
C ASP A 47 -16.03 6.29 0.97
N PHE A 48 -15.92 5.86 -0.29
CA PHE A 48 -15.33 4.56 -0.62
C PHE A 48 -13.86 4.45 -0.16
N PHE A 49 -13.04 5.49 -0.37
CA PHE A 49 -11.63 5.49 0.04
C PHE A 49 -11.49 5.37 1.57
N LYS A 50 -12.35 6.03 2.35
CA LYS A 50 -12.38 5.89 3.82
C LYS A 50 -12.72 4.46 4.25
N ALA A 51 -13.56 3.76 3.49
CA ALA A 51 -13.92 2.37 3.73
C ALA A 51 -12.80 1.37 3.40
N LEU A 52 -11.81 1.75 2.58
CA LEU A 52 -10.71 0.85 2.24
C LEU A 52 -9.92 0.40 3.49
N PRO A 53 -9.53 -0.88 3.57
CA PRO A 53 -8.62 -1.37 4.59
C PRO A 53 -7.20 -0.84 4.35
N LEU A 54 -6.44 -0.64 5.43
CA LEU A 54 -5.02 -0.25 5.36
C LEU A 54 -4.10 -1.41 4.98
N ALA A 55 -4.44 -2.60 5.48
CA ALA A 55 -3.67 -3.81 5.25
C ALA A 55 -4.59 -5.05 5.31
N VAL A 56 -4.07 -6.16 4.81
CA VAL A 56 -4.62 -7.51 4.97
C VAL A 56 -3.60 -8.34 5.72
N ARG A 57 -4.07 -9.16 6.66
CA ARG A 57 -3.28 -10.23 7.28
C ARG A 57 -3.94 -11.55 6.95
N THR A 58 -3.19 -12.47 6.36
CA THR A 58 -3.68 -13.81 6.03
C THR A 58 -3.46 -14.80 7.17
N GLN A 59 -4.19 -15.91 7.14
CA GLN A 59 -4.05 -16.99 8.11
C GLN A 59 -2.69 -17.69 8.04
N ASN A 60 -2.08 -17.74 6.85
CA ASN A 60 -0.77 -18.33 6.61
C ASN A 60 0.39 -17.32 6.74
N GLY A 61 0.21 -16.24 7.51
CA GLY A 61 1.33 -15.38 7.92
C GLY A 61 1.83 -14.38 6.88
N VAL A 62 0.99 -13.96 5.92
CA VAL A 62 1.32 -12.90 4.95
C VAL A 62 0.67 -11.58 5.34
N PHE A 63 1.48 -10.52 5.43
CA PHE A 63 1.02 -9.15 5.62
C PHE A 63 1.02 -8.39 4.29
N ILE A 64 -0.11 -7.81 3.88
CA ILE A 64 -0.24 -7.10 2.61
C ILE A 64 -0.67 -5.66 2.86
N SER A 65 0.11 -4.69 2.40
CA SER A 65 -0.17 -3.25 2.53
C SER A 65 0.19 -2.49 1.27
N HIS A 66 -0.19 -1.21 1.19
CA HIS A 66 0.16 -0.37 0.04
C HIS A 66 1.65 -0.10 -0.06
N ALA A 67 2.25 0.41 1.01
CA ALA A 67 3.68 0.65 1.12
C ALA A 67 4.25 -0.17 2.28
N ALA A 68 5.33 0.30 2.87
CA ALA A 68 6.19 -0.50 3.74
C ALA A 68 5.94 -0.26 5.25
N PRO A 69 6.69 -0.94 6.15
CA PRO A 69 6.35 -0.94 7.57
C PRO A 69 6.54 0.43 8.23
N ALA A 70 5.64 0.75 9.16
CA ALA A 70 5.75 1.89 10.06
C ALA A 70 6.55 1.53 11.32
N LYS A 71 7.30 2.49 11.87
CA LYS A 71 8.27 2.27 12.96
C LYS A 71 7.59 2.10 14.32
N LYS A 72 6.56 2.90 14.60
CA LYS A 72 5.89 2.99 15.91
C LYS A 72 4.65 2.09 16.03
N ILE A 73 4.70 0.89 15.44
CA ILE A 73 3.69 -0.15 15.62
C ILE A 73 4.16 -1.10 16.72
N SER A 74 3.26 -1.48 17.63
CA SER A 74 3.44 -2.49 18.68
C SER A 74 2.71 -3.79 18.34
N GLY A 75 1.67 -3.73 17.50
CA GLY A 75 1.01 -4.91 16.95
C GLY A 75 -0.14 -4.59 16.00
N ILE A 76 -0.87 -5.61 15.56
CA ILE A 76 -1.95 -5.47 14.56
C ILE A 76 -3.10 -4.55 15.01
N ARG A 77 -3.36 -4.45 16.32
CA ARG A 77 -4.42 -3.58 16.87
C ARG A 77 -4.18 -2.10 16.56
N ASP A 78 -2.92 -1.66 16.61
CA ASP A 78 -2.54 -0.28 16.30
C ASP A 78 -2.91 0.07 14.84
N ILE A 79 -2.75 -0.90 13.92
CA ILE A 79 -3.12 -0.73 12.50
C ILE A 79 -4.64 -0.68 12.33
N ILE A 80 -5.39 -1.51 13.06
CA ILE A 80 -6.86 -1.56 12.99
C ILE A 80 -7.47 -0.21 13.40
N GLN A 81 -6.96 0.37 14.49
CA GLN A 81 -7.47 1.62 15.06
C GLN A 81 -6.90 2.87 14.37
N LEU A 82 -5.93 2.72 13.47
CA LEU A 82 -5.14 3.84 12.97
C LEU A 82 -5.96 4.92 12.25
N LYS A 83 -7.09 4.53 11.63
CA LYS A 83 -7.99 5.46 10.94
C LYS A 83 -8.82 6.31 11.93
N GLU A 84 -8.96 5.90 13.18
CA GLU A 84 -9.69 6.62 14.23
C GLU A 84 -8.96 7.90 14.65
N THR A 85 -7.62 7.92 14.53
CA THR A 85 -6.78 9.12 14.72
C THR A 85 -6.90 10.11 13.55
N GLY A 86 -7.65 9.78 12.50
CA GLY A 86 -7.85 10.62 11.33
C GLY A 86 -6.78 10.44 10.24
N TYR A 87 -6.85 11.29 9.22
CA TYR A 87 -6.03 11.19 8.00
C TYR A 87 -5.09 12.39 7.82
N GLY A 88 -4.94 13.22 8.85
CA GLY A 88 -4.06 14.40 8.81
C GLY A 88 -2.57 14.04 8.83
N ARG A 89 -1.72 15.07 8.69
CA ARG A 89 -0.24 14.92 8.76
C ARG A 89 0.25 14.51 10.15
N ASP A 90 -0.55 14.81 11.16
CA ASP A 90 -0.34 14.46 12.56
C ASP A 90 -0.45 12.95 12.81
N ASN A 91 -1.11 12.20 11.92
CA ASN A 91 -1.08 10.74 11.92
C ASN A 91 0.17 10.19 11.23
N GLU A 92 1.32 10.34 11.89
CA GLU A 92 2.65 9.93 11.37
C GLU A 92 2.69 8.45 10.98
N ILE A 93 2.07 7.58 11.77
CA ILE A 93 2.11 6.13 11.56
C ILE A 93 1.33 5.74 10.30
N LEU A 94 0.17 6.38 10.06
CA LEU A 94 -0.57 6.19 8.81
C LEU A 94 0.23 6.68 7.61
N PHE A 95 0.89 7.84 7.76
CA PHE A 95 1.73 8.38 6.70
C PHE A 95 2.87 7.40 6.36
N GLU A 96 3.59 6.90 7.36
CA GLU A 96 4.65 5.90 7.17
C GLU A 96 4.15 4.64 6.44
N LEU A 97 2.99 4.09 6.83
CA LEU A 97 2.41 2.89 6.22
C LEU A 97 2.02 3.08 4.74
N LEU A 98 1.79 4.33 4.33
CA LEU A 98 1.37 4.69 2.97
C LEU A 98 2.52 5.23 2.10
N TRP A 99 3.63 5.70 2.68
CA TRP A 99 4.74 6.35 1.95
C TRP A 99 6.09 5.67 2.04
N ASN A 100 6.39 4.90 3.09
CA ASN A 100 7.76 4.46 3.35
C ASN A 100 8.36 3.66 2.16
N ARG A 101 9.61 3.98 1.82
CA ARG A 101 10.40 3.34 0.75
C ARG A 101 11.75 2.83 1.26
N HIS A 102 12.22 1.78 0.60
CA HIS A 102 13.56 1.26 0.81
C HIS A 102 14.49 1.82 -0.27
N PRO A 103 15.73 2.18 0.06
CA PRO A 103 16.38 2.09 1.38
C PRO A 103 16.19 3.28 2.33
N GLU A 104 15.49 4.33 1.92
CA GLU A 104 15.49 5.62 2.60
C GLU A 104 14.84 5.59 3.99
N ASP A 105 13.68 4.94 4.12
CA ASP A 105 12.86 5.00 5.34
C ASP A 105 13.04 3.77 6.24
N TYR A 106 13.37 2.61 5.65
CA TYR A 106 13.49 1.32 6.34
C TYR A 106 14.47 0.34 5.68
N GLY A 107 14.94 -0.62 6.48
CA GLY A 107 15.77 -1.74 6.02
C GLY A 107 15.27 -3.11 6.48
N LYS A 108 16.05 -4.15 6.17
CA LYS A 108 15.71 -5.56 6.46
C LYS A 108 15.35 -5.82 7.92
N ARG A 109 16.05 -5.16 8.87
CA ARG A 109 15.76 -5.30 10.31
C ARG A 109 14.39 -4.74 10.66
N ASN A 110 14.03 -3.55 10.14
CA ASN A 110 12.72 -2.94 10.39
C ASN A 110 11.58 -3.83 9.88
N ILE A 111 11.77 -4.47 8.73
CA ILE A 111 10.81 -5.42 8.15
C ILE A 111 10.60 -6.61 9.09
N LYS A 112 11.71 -7.23 9.55
CA LYS A 112 11.65 -8.37 10.47
C LYS A 112 10.95 -8.01 11.79
N ASP A 113 11.32 -6.88 12.39
CA ASP A 113 10.75 -6.44 13.67
C ASP A 113 9.26 -6.11 13.54
N PHE A 114 8.85 -5.49 12.43
CA PHE A 114 7.46 -5.21 12.14
C PHE A 114 6.64 -6.50 11.96
N LEU A 115 7.14 -7.43 11.15
CA LEU A 115 6.49 -8.72 10.86
C LEU A 115 6.25 -9.53 12.13
N ALA A 116 7.23 -9.59 13.02
CA ALA A 116 7.10 -10.23 14.33
C ALA A 116 5.96 -9.62 15.18
N LYS A 117 5.81 -8.30 15.17
CA LYS A 117 4.76 -7.60 15.94
C LYS A 117 3.36 -7.80 15.38
N VAL A 118 3.21 -7.92 14.06
CA VAL A 118 1.90 -8.15 13.42
C VAL A 118 1.54 -9.64 13.31
N GLY A 119 2.48 -10.53 13.66
CA GLY A 119 2.33 -11.99 13.63
C GLY A 119 2.32 -12.53 12.21
N CYS A 120 3.31 -12.15 11.41
CA CYS A 120 3.48 -12.59 10.03
C CYS A 120 4.94 -12.95 9.76
N GLU A 121 5.17 -13.80 8.77
CA GLU A 121 6.51 -14.24 8.35
C GLU A 121 7.04 -13.41 7.17
N VAL A 122 6.13 -12.93 6.32
CA VAL A 122 6.46 -12.19 5.10
C VAL A 122 5.50 -11.03 4.86
N SER A 123 5.94 -10.03 4.11
CA SER A 123 5.08 -8.96 3.62
C SER A 123 5.10 -8.81 2.09
N VAL A 124 3.97 -8.36 1.55
CA VAL A 124 3.81 -8.01 0.14
C VAL A 124 3.32 -6.56 0.07
N VAL A 125 4.05 -5.73 -0.66
CA VAL A 125 3.77 -4.30 -0.77
C VAL A 125 3.85 -3.84 -2.22
N GLY A 126 3.29 -2.67 -2.50
CA GLY A 126 3.45 -1.98 -3.77
C GLY A 126 4.27 -0.70 -3.59
N HIS A 127 3.73 0.40 -4.13
CA HIS A 127 4.21 1.78 -3.99
C HIS A 127 5.55 2.11 -4.68
N THR A 128 6.60 1.30 -4.48
CA THR A 128 7.93 1.54 -5.02
C THR A 128 8.05 0.96 -6.43
N PRO A 129 8.42 1.76 -7.46
CA PRO A 129 8.61 1.26 -8.81
C PRO A 129 9.74 0.23 -8.89
N VAL A 130 9.44 -0.97 -9.36
CA VAL A 130 10.39 -2.05 -9.62
C VAL A 130 10.08 -2.75 -10.95
N ASN A 131 11.05 -3.51 -11.49
CA ASN A 131 10.90 -4.26 -12.74
C ASN A 131 10.34 -5.66 -12.46
N GLY A 132 9.02 -5.82 -12.49
CA GLY A 132 8.33 -7.01 -11.99
C GLY A 132 8.22 -6.95 -10.46
N TYR A 133 9.17 -7.57 -9.76
CA TYR A 133 9.21 -7.57 -8.30
C TYR A 133 10.61 -7.32 -7.77
N ALA A 134 10.72 -6.96 -6.50
CA ALA A 134 11.97 -6.91 -5.76
C ALA A 134 11.80 -7.58 -4.39
N VAL A 135 12.91 -8.09 -3.84
CA VAL A 135 12.95 -8.75 -2.54
C VAL A 135 13.83 -7.94 -1.59
N ILE A 136 13.29 -7.60 -0.42
CA ILE A 136 14.00 -6.85 0.63
C ILE A 136 13.81 -7.59 1.95
N GLY A 137 14.75 -8.47 2.30
CA GLY A 137 14.57 -9.36 3.46
C GLY A 137 13.32 -10.23 3.28
N ASN A 138 12.40 -10.21 4.24
CA ASN A 138 11.13 -10.93 4.17
C ASN A 138 9.98 -10.10 3.55
N GLN A 139 10.30 -9.19 2.63
CA GLN A 139 9.31 -8.40 1.92
C GLN A 139 9.46 -8.56 0.41
N ILE A 140 8.33 -8.68 -0.29
CA ILE A 140 8.23 -8.57 -1.74
C ILE A 140 7.58 -7.24 -2.08
N VAL A 141 8.23 -6.47 -2.95
CA VAL A 141 7.65 -5.29 -3.61
C VAL A 141 7.16 -5.72 -4.99
N LEU A 142 5.86 -5.60 -5.26
CA LEU A 142 5.26 -5.94 -6.55
C LEU A 142 4.98 -4.70 -7.40
N SER A 143 5.27 -4.80 -8.69
CA SER A 143 4.95 -3.78 -9.70
C SER A 143 3.74 -4.22 -10.52
N SER A 144 2.55 -3.74 -10.17
CA SER A 144 1.31 -4.03 -10.90
C SER A 144 0.73 -2.81 -11.65
N SER A 145 1.36 -1.63 -11.52
CA SER A 145 0.84 -0.37 -12.05
C SER A 145 1.48 0.03 -13.39
N PHE A 146 0.77 0.86 -14.17
CA PHE A 146 1.30 1.48 -15.38
C PHE A 146 2.54 2.34 -15.07
N GLY A 147 3.67 1.90 -15.59
CA GLY A 147 5.00 2.48 -15.34
C GLY A 147 6.08 1.61 -16.01
N LEU A 148 7.34 2.04 -15.91
CA LEU A 148 8.46 1.33 -16.55
C LEU A 148 8.69 -0.08 -15.96
N GLY A 149 9.21 -0.98 -16.77
CA GLY A 149 9.53 -2.36 -16.40
C GLY A 149 8.35 -3.33 -16.50
N LYS A 150 8.66 -4.62 -16.37
CA LYS A 150 7.70 -5.73 -16.33
C LYS A 150 6.67 -5.52 -15.22
N LYS A 151 5.50 -6.11 -15.43
CA LYS A 151 4.40 -6.09 -14.46
C LYS A 151 4.09 -7.49 -13.99
N CYS A 152 3.74 -7.61 -12.72
CA CYS A 152 3.40 -8.89 -12.15
C CYS A 152 2.32 -8.77 -11.09
N TYR A 153 1.66 -9.89 -10.83
CA TYR A 153 0.72 -10.10 -9.75
C TYR A 153 1.10 -11.38 -9.01
N MET A 154 0.46 -11.62 -7.87
CA MET A 154 0.69 -12.81 -7.05
C MET A 154 -0.61 -13.57 -6.89
N GLU A 155 -0.57 -14.87 -7.20
CA GLU A 155 -1.64 -15.82 -6.94
C GLU A 155 -1.38 -16.47 -5.58
N LEU A 156 -1.73 -15.77 -4.50
CA LEU A 156 -1.43 -16.23 -3.16
C LEU A 156 -2.32 -17.43 -2.77
N ASP A 157 -1.69 -18.58 -2.59
CA ASP A 157 -2.31 -19.79 -2.06
C ASP A 157 -2.36 -19.74 -0.53
N LEU A 158 -3.57 -19.70 0.02
CA LEU A 158 -3.80 -19.57 1.47
C LEU A 158 -3.72 -20.90 2.24
N GLU A 159 -3.60 -22.02 1.54
CA GLU A 159 -3.48 -23.36 2.14
C GLU A 159 -2.01 -23.76 2.34
N LYS A 160 -1.08 -23.06 1.69
CA LYS A 160 0.36 -23.30 1.84
C LYS A 160 0.91 -22.69 3.12
N ASP A 161 1.81 -23.45 3.75
CA ASP A 161 2.68 -22.96 4.81
C ASP A 161 3.72 -22.00 4.21
N ILE A 162 3.79 -20.79 4.75
CA ILE A 162 4.67 -19.72 4.27
C ILE A 162 5.71 -19.45 5.34
N LYS A 163 6.98 -19.69 5.02
CA LYS A 163 8.10 -19.50 5.95
C LYS A 163 8.94 -18.29 5.57
N ASP A 164 9.12 -18.07 4.27
CA ASP A 164 9.86 -16.93 3.78
C ASP A 164 9.40 -16.49 2.37
N VAL A 165 10.10 -15.51 1.82
CA VAL A 165 9.77 -14.91 0.53
C VAL A 165 9.92 -15.87 -0.64
N ASN A 166 10.74 -16.92 -0.54
CA ASN A 166 10.92 -17.90 -1.62
C ASN A 166 9.62 -18.67 -1.88
N ASP A 167 8.86 -18.96 -0.83
CA ASP A 167 7.54 -19.60 -0.92
C ASP A 167 6.55 -18.73 -1.72
N LEU A 168 6.70 -17.41 -1.66
CA LEU A 168 5.85 -16.44 -2.38
C LEU A 168 6.33 -16.18 -3.80
N ILE A 169 7.63 -16.21 -4.06
CA ILE A 169 8.19 -15.90 -5.40
C ILE A 169 7.63 -16.85 -6.45
N VAL A 170 7.47 -18.13 -6.13
CA VAL A 170 6.90 -19.13 -7.05
C VAL A 170 5.40 -18.89 -7.35
N MET A 171 4.74 -18.03 -6.56
CA MET A 171 3.36 -17.63 -6.74
C MET A 171 3.20 -16.34 -7.58
N ILE A 172 4.32 -15.74 -8.02
CA ILE A 172 4.29 -14.54 -8.86
C ILE A 172 4.05 -14.93 -10.32
N ARG A 173 3.23 -14.14 -11.00
CA ARG A 173 2.91 -14.23 -12.43
C ARG A 173 3.18 -12.89 -13.09
N TYR A 174 3.75 -12.90 -14.28
CA TYR A 174 3.87 -11.69 -15.07
C TYR A 174 2.54 -11.39 -15.77
N LEU A 175 2.21 -10.11 -15.90
CA LEU A 175 1.18 -9.66 -16.82
C LEU A 175 1.82 -9.59 -18.22
N ASP A 176 1.15 -10.20 -19.19
CA ASP A 176 1.53 -10.14 -20.61
C ASP A 176 1.38 -8.74 -21.19
#